data_AF-A0A537EE75-F1
#
_entry.id   AF-A0A537EE75-F1
#
_cell.length_a   1.000
_cell.length_b   1.000
_cell.length_c   1.000
_cell.angle_alpha   90.00
_cell.angle_beta   90.00
_cell.angle_gamma   90.00
#
_symmetry.space_group_name_H-M   'P 1'
#
loop_
_entity.id
_entity.type
_entity.pdbx_description
1 polymer ?
#
loop_
_entity_poly.entity_id
_entity_poly.type
_entity_poly.pdbx_seq_one_letter_code
_entity_poly.pdbx_strand_id
1 'polypeptide(L)' 'NFPQGRVTDHRINLTLYKIDRIMDGELDELIGALSAEQQAEQLAQLAEEAA' A
#
# COMPACT_ATOMS: atom_id res chain seq x y z
N ASN A 1 -6.99 -10.79 7.50
CA ASN A 1 -8.19 -11.06 8.33
C ASN A 1 -9.16 -11.94 7.55
N PHE A 2 -9.01 -13.26 7.70
CA PHE A 2 -9.76 -14.26 6.93
C PHE A 2 -11.28 -14.22 7.16
N PRO A 3 -11.81 -14.16 8.41
CA PRO A 3 -13.26 -14.07 8.64
C PRO A 3 -13.96 -12.88 7.96
N GLN A 4 -13.24 -11.78 7.72
CA GLN A 4 -13.77 -10.54 7.15
C GLN A 4 -13.30 -10.31 5.71
N GLY A 5 -12.60 -11.28 5.11
CA GLY A 5 -12.14 -11.20 3.73
C GLY A 5 -11.14 -10.08 3.43
N ARG A 6 -10.50 -9.48 4.46
CA ARG A 6 -9.69 -8.26 4.29
C ARG A 6 -8.20 -8.42 4.59
N VAL A 7 -7.38 -7.68 3.88
CA VAL A 7 -5.96 -7.45 4.16
C VAL A 7 -5.81 -5.96 4.46
N THR A 8 -5.12 -5.65 5.56
CA THR A 8 -4.83 -4.27 5.94
C THR A 8 -3.32 -4.10 5.97
N ASP A 9 -2.82 -3.13 5.21
CA ASP A 9 -1.44 -2.68 5.31
C ASP A 9 -1.37 -1.48 6.26
N HIS A 10 -0.64 -1.63 7.36
CA HIS A 10 -0.54 -0.62 8.40
C HIS A 10 0.46 0.50 8.08
N ARG A 11 1.36 0.31 7.10
CA ARG A 11 2.34 1.34 6.73
C ARG A 11 1.65 2.55 6.12
N ILE A 12 0.64 2.29 5.30
CA ILE A 12 -0.10 3.31 4.54
C ILE A 12 -1.59 3.35 4.90
N ASN A 13 -2.00 2.65 5.96
CA ASN A 13 -3.40 2.50 6.39
C ASN A 13 -4.37 2.05 5.28
N LEU A 14 -3.89 1.23 4.34
CA LEU A 14 -4.68 0.69 3.24
C LEU A 14 -5.43 -0.57 3.68
N THR A 15 -6.72 -0.67 3.36
CA THR A 15 -7.51 -1.89 3.58
C THR A 15 -8.14 -2.38 2.29
N LEU A 16 -7.86 -3.63 1.93
CA LEU A 16 -8.35 -4.32 0.73
C LEU A 16 -9.26 -5.48 1.13
N TYR A 17 -10.48 -5.55 0.58
CA TYR A 17 -11.46 -6.62 0.84
C TYR A 17 -11.40 -7.73 -0.21
N LYS A 18 -10.20 -8.26 -0.45
CA LYS A 18 -9.95 -9.28 -1.48
C LYS A 18 -8.84 -10.24 -1.06
N ILE A 19 -8.89 -10.70 0.19
CA ILE A 19 -7.85 -11.58 0.73
C ILE A 19 -7.60 -12.81 -0.14
N ASP A 20 -8.64 -13.44 -0.70
CA ASP A 20 -8.50 -14.66 -1.50
C ASP A 20 -7.64 -14.41 -2.74
N ARG A 21 -7.89 -13.32 -3.47
CA ARG A 21 -7.10 -12.92 -4.65
C ARG A 21 -5.66 -12.59 -4.32
N ILE A 22 -5.46 -11.88 -3.20
CA ILE A 22 -4.11 -11.55 -2.72
C ILE A 22 -3.35 -12.84 -2.37
N MET A 23 -4.01 -13.81 -1.74
CA MET A 23 -3.42 -15.11 -1.42
C MET A 23 -3.16 -15.96 -2.67
N ASP A 24 -3.93 -15.78 -3.74
CA ASP A 24 -3.70 -16.38 -5.06
C ASP A 24 -2.57 -15.70 -5.86
N GLY A 25 -1.99 -14.62 -5.33
CA GLY A 25 -0.81 -13.94 -5.90
C GLY A 25 -1.11 -12.62 -6.61
N GLU A 26 -2.35 -12.12 -6.59
CA GLU A 26 -2.73 -10.82 -7.17
C GLU A 26 -2.27 -9.68 -6.25
N LEU A 27 -0.94 -9.45 -6.20
CA LEU A 27 -0.28 -8.49 -5.32
C LEU A 27 -0.05 -7.11 -5.93
N ASP A 28 -0.29 -6.95 -7.24
CA ASP A 28 0.06 -5.74 -8.00
C ASP A 28 -0.56 -4.47 -7.40
N GLU A 29 -1.80 -4.54 -6.93
CA GLU A 29 -2.47 -3.39 -6.32
C GLU A 29 -1.87 -3.01 -4.96
N LEU A 30 -1.49 -3.99 -4.15
CA LEU A 30 -0.86 -3.75 -2.85
C LEU A 30 0.53 -3.13 -3.05
N ILE A 31 1.32 -3.69 -3.97
CA ILE A 31 2.67 -3.21 -4.27
C ILE A 31 2.61 -1.82 -4.93
N GLY A 32 1.66 -1.59 -5.84
CA GLY A 32 1.45 -0.31 -6.50
C GLY A 32 1.12 0.80 -5.51
N ALA A 33 0.21 0.53 -4.56
CA ALA A 33 -0.15 1.50 -3.53
C ALA A 33 1.04 1.85 -2.62
N LEU A 34 1.82 0.85 -2.18
CA LEU A 34 3.02 1.08 -1.38
C LEU A 34 4.09 1.88 -2.14
N SER A 35 4.29 1.56 -3.42
CA SER A 35 5.26 2.25 -4.26
C SER A 35 4.87 3.71 -4.49
N ALA A 36 3.58 3.99 -4.68
CA ALA A 36 3.07 5.35 -4.85
C ALA A 36 3.26 6.19 -3.58
N GLU A 37 2.96 5.63 -2.41
CA GLU A 37 3.18 6.35 -1.14
C GLU A 37 4.67 6.64 -0.92
N GLN A 38 5.53 5.64 -1.14
CA GLN A 38 6.98 5.83 -1.00
C GLN A 38 7.50 6.92 -1.96
N GLN A 39 7.01 6.98 -3.20
CA GLN A 39 7.38 8.03 -4.15
C GLN A 39 6.89 9.41 -3.67
N ALA A 40 5.68 9.49 -3.12
CA ALA A 40 5.15 10.74 -2.56
C ALA A 40 5.99 11.23 -1.37
N GLU A 41 6.36 10.33 -0.46
CA GLU A 41 7.26 10.65 0.67
C GLU A 41 8.63 11.14 0.20
N GLN A 42 9.25 10.46 -0.78
CA GLN A 42 10.53 10.87 -1.35
C GLN A 42 10.46 12.25 -2.01
N LEU A 43 9.39 12.53 -2.77
CA LEU A 43 9.18 13.83 -3.38
C LEU A 43 8.97 14.94 -2.34
N ALA A 44 8.24 14.64 -1.26
CA ALA A 44 8.04 15.58 -0.16
C ALA A 44 9.35 15.91 0.55
N GLN A 45 10.20 14.90 0.82
CA GLN A 45 11.53 15.10 1.42
C GLN A 45 12.43 15.96 0.53
N LEU A 46 12.49 15.67 -0.77
CA LEU A 46 13.29 16.46 -1.72
C LEU A 46 12.78 17.92 -1.81
N ALA A 47 11.47 18.14 -1.72
CA ALA A 47 10.90 19.48 -1.70
C ALA A 47 11.23 20.24 -0.41
N GLU A 48 11.30 19.55 0.74
CA GLU A 48 11.71 20.13 2.02
C GLU A 48 13.21 20.47 2.03
N GLU A 49 14.07 19.61 1.47
CA GLU A 49 15.52 19.87 1.34
C GLU A 49 15.85 21.06 0.41
N ALA A 50 14.98 21.34 -0.57
CA ALA A 50 15.16 22.43 -1.52
C ALA A 50 14.63 23.80 -1.01
N ALA A 51 13.94 23.82 0.14
CA ALA A 51 13.36 25.02 0.75
C ALA A 51 14.27 25.64 1.81
#